data_AF-M6YKR7-F1
#
_entry.id   AF-M6YKR7-F1
#
_cell.length_a   1.000
_cell.length_b   1.000
_cell.length_c   1.000
_cell.angle_alpha   90.00
_cell.angle_beta   90.00
_cell.angle_gamma   90.00
#
_symmetry.space_group_name_H-M   'P 1'
#
loop_
_entity.id
_entity.type
_entity.pdbx_description
1 polymer ?
#
loop_
_entity_poly.entity_id
_entity_poly.type
_entity_poly.pdbx_seq_one_letter_code
_entity_poly.pdbx_strand_id
1 'polypeptide(L)'
;MPKDNKMLNFLKAIDSESLKGPFCGQKKYNFPQNQKMKFRKNIFTNMPDFVRTNEWFGSGGSANRPIIISEKVKEIIEKNKWRGAFLNSIELI
;
A
#
# COMPACT_ATOMS: atom_id res chain seq x y z
N MET A 1 15.62 8.01 2.24
CA MET A 1 17.03 8.32 1.94
C MET A 1 17.79 8.46 3.26
N PRO A 2 19.00 7.88 3.39
CA PRO A 2 19.83 8.07 4.57
C PRO A 2 20.09 9.56 4.80
N LYS A 3 19.94 10.02 6.05
CA LYS A 3 20.15 11.43 6.41
C LYS A 3 21.59 11.74 6.86
N ASP A 4 22.38 10.70 7.11
CA ASP A 4 23.78 10.81 7.51
C ASP A 4 24.70 10.95 6.29
N ASN A 5 25.53 11.99 6.30
CA ASN A 5 26.51 12.29 5.26
C ASN A 5 27.56 11.19 5.08
N LYS A 6 27.98 10.49 6.14
CA LYS A 6 28.93 9.37 6.00
C LYS A 6 28.32 8.21 5.21
N MET A 7 27.06 7.89 5.52
CA MET A 7 26.32 6.84 4.80
C MET A 7 26.07 7.20 3.34
N LEU A 8 25.71 8.45 3.05
CA LEU A 8 25.54 8.93 1.68
C LEU A 8 26.82 8.79 0.85
N ASN A 9 27.96 9.17 1.42
CA ASN A 9 29.25 9.09 0.75
C ASN A 9 29.67 7.63 0.49
N PHE A 10 29.44 6.74 1.46
CA PHE A 10 29.68 5.31 1.29
C PHE A 10 28.82 4.72 0.16
N LEU A 11 27.51 5.00 0.17
CA LEU A 11 26.59 4.49 -0.84
C LEU A 11 26.92 5.02 -2.24
N LYS A 12 27.39 6.27 -2.35
CA LYS A 12 27.85 6.85 -3.61
C LYS A 12 29.12 6.16 -4.12
N ALA A 13 30.06 5.88 -3.23
CA ALA A 13 31.34 5.24 -3.59
C ALA A 13 31.16 3.82 -4.13
N ILE A 14 30.15 3.08 -3.63
CA ILE A 14 29.83 1.72 -4.11
C ILE A 14 28.82 1.71 -5.26
N ASP A 15 28.49 2.88 -5.81
CA ASP A 15 27.49 3.07 -6.86
C ASP A 15 26.14 2.40 -6.55
N SER A 16 25.72 2.48 -5.29
CA SER A 16 24.59 1.71 -4.79
C SER A 16 23.30 2.02 -5.54
N GLU A 17 22.60 0.98 -5.96
CA GLU A 17 21.26 1.07 -6.52
C GLU A 17 20.26 1.69 -5.52
N SER A 18 20.57 1.64 -4.22
CA SER A 18 19.86 2.37 -3.16
C SER A 18 19.98 3.91 -3.24
N LEU A 19 20.74 4.45 -4.21
CA LEU A 19 20.79 5.88 -4.55
C LEU A 19 20.19 6.22 -5.92
N LYS A 20 19.94 5.23 -6.78
CA LYS A 20 19.54 5.45 -8.17
C LYS A 20 18.08 5.04 -8.39
N GLY A 21 17.17 6.01 -8.29
CA GLY A 21 15.81 5.87 -8.81
C GLY A 21 14.69 6.37 -7.88
N PRO A 22 13.45 6.44 -8.39
CA PRO A 22 12.28 6.69 -7.55
C PRO A 22 12.03 5.46 -6.69
N PHE A 23 12.40 5.53 -5.40
CA PHE A 23 12.17 4.44 -4.47
C PHE A 23 10.67 4.30 -4.17
N CYS A 24 10.02 3.30 -4.77
CA CYS A 24 8.68 2.92 -4.37
C CYS A 24 8.69 2.40 -2.92
N GLY A 25 7.66 2.73 -2.13
CA GLY A 25 7.58 2.30 -0.73
C GLY A 25 8.53 3.01 0.23
N GLN A 26 9.14 4.13 -0.15
CA GLN A 26 9.95 4.92 0.77
C GLN A 26 9.15 5.49 1.95
N LYS A 27 7.96 6.03 1.64
CA LYS A 27 7.03 6.55 2.64
C LYS A 27 6.05 5.44 2.99
N LYS A 28 6.07 5.03 4.25
CA LYS A 28 5.20 4.02 4.81
C LYS A 28 4.41 4.62 5.95
N TYR A 29 3.18 4.20 6.09
CA TYR A 29 2.28 4.63 7.14
C TYR A 29 1.99 3.46 8.07
N ASN A 30 1.63 3.77 9.32
CA ASN A 30 1.02 2.76 10.16
C ASN A 30 -0.40 2.50 9.68
N PHE A 31 -0.85 1.25 9.81
CA PHE A 31 -2.27 0.95 9.63
C PHE A 31 -3.10 1.79 10.61
N PRO A 32 -4.26 2.31 10.20
CA PRO A 32 -5.14 3.03 11.10
C PRO A 32 -5.60 2.06 12.20
N GLN A 33 -5.13 2.30 13.43
CA GLN A 33 -5.53 1.50 14.58
C GLN A 33 -6.94 1.91 15.00
N ASN A 34 -7.83 0.93 15.15
CA ASN A 34 -9.23 1.11 15.56
C ASN A 34 -10.06 2.05 14.67
N GLN A 35 -9.60 2.33 13.44
CA GLN A 35 -10.31 3.17 12.48
C GLN A 35 -10.32 2.52 11.10
N LYS A 36 -11.40 2.76 10.35
CA LYS A 36 -11.49 2.32 8.95
C LYS A 36 -10.66 3.25 8.08
N MET A 37 -10.11 2.70 7.00
CA MET A 37 -9.49 3.52 5.96
C MET A 37 -10.56 4.36 5.28
N LYS A 38 -10.34 5.67 5.18
CA LYS A 38 -11.28 6.62 4.59
C LYS A 38 -10.87 6.94 3.15
N PHE A 39 -11.81 6.84 2.22
CA PHE A 39 -11.59 7.16 0.80
C PHE A 39 -12.69 8.05 0.27
N ARG A 40 -12.34 9.02 -0.57
CA ARG A 40 -13.35 9.88 -1.21
C ARG A 40 -14.18 9.06 -2.20
N LYS A 41 -15.51 9.10 -2.13
CA LYS A 41 -16.35 8.28 -3.02
C LYS A 41 -16.06 8.51 -4.51
N ASN A 42 -15.74 9.75 -4.88
CA ASN A 42 -15.51 10.14 -6.27
C ASN A 42 -14.28 9.49 -6.92
N ILE A 43 -13.28 9.04 -6.14
CA ILE A 43 -12.07 8.41 -6.70
C ILE A 43 -12.36 7.02 -7.28
N PHE A 44 -13.52 6.43 -6.99
CA PHE A 44 -13.94 5.13 -7.52
C PHE A 44 -14.81 5.24 -8.78
N THR A 45 -15.10 6.45 -9.25
CA THR A 45 -15.88 6.64 -10.49
C THR A 45 -15.10 6.07 -11.67
N ASN A 46 -15.68 5.13 -12.41
CA ASN A 46 -15.05 4.44 -13.55
C ASN A 46 -13.75 3.71 -13.21
N MET A 47 -13.58 3.26 -11.96
CA MET A 47 -12.45 2.40 -11.59
C MET A 47 -12.77 0.91 -11.80
N PRO A 48 -11.75 0.08 -12.06
CA PRO A 48 -11.93 -1.37 -12.10
C PRO A 48 -12.33 -1.94 -10.72
N ASP A 49 -12.86 -3.16 -10.73
CA ASP A 49 -13.29 -3.88 -9.53
C ASP A 49 -12.15 -4.14 -8.51
N PHE A 50 -10.89 -4.09 -8.94
CA PHE A 50 -9.71 -4.21 -8.08
C PHE A 50 -8.82 -2.98 -8.25
N VAL A 51 -8.63 -2.22 -7.18
CA VAL A 51 -7.80 -1.00 -7.16
C VAL A 51 -6.75 -1.12 -6.07
N ARG A 52 -5.48 -0.95 -6.42
CA ARG A 52 -4.39 -0.95 -5.44
C ARG A 52 -4.11 0.47 -4.98
N THR A 53 -4.00 0.68 -3.66
CA THR A 53 -3.64 2.00 -3.11
C THR A 53 -2.22 2.41 -3.52
N ASN A 54 -1.92 3.71 -3.54
CA ASN A 54 -0.56 4.19 -3.79
C ASN A 54 0.30 4.17 -2.51
N GLU A 55 -0.36 4.22 -1.36
CA GLU A 55 0.23 4.22 -0.03
C GLU A 55 0.69 2.82 0.36
N TRP A 56 1.82 2.79 1.07
CA TRP A 56 2.37 1.60 1.70
C TRP A 56 2.09 1.65 3.21
N PHE A 57 1.66 0.54 3.78
CA PHE A 57 1.38 0.41 5.20
C PHE A 57 2.29 -0.64 5.84
N GLY A 58 2.76 -0.38 7.07
CA GLY A 58 3.69 -1.25 7.81
C GLY A 58 5.15 -0.80 7.73
N SER A 59 6.08 -1.72 8.00
CA SER A 59 7.51 -1.43 8.13
C SER A 59 8.39 -2.43 7.36
N GLY A 60 9.61 -2.01 7.02
CA GLY A 60 10.61 -2.89 6.38
C GLY A 60 10.14 -3.53 5.06
N GLY A 61 10.64 -4.72 4.73
CA GLY A 61 10.21 -5.48 3.55
C GLY A 61 8.77 -6.00 3.63
N SER A 62 8.16 -5.97 4.82
CA SER A 62 6.81 -6.48 5.08
C SER A 62 5.71 -5.42 4.88
N ALA A 63 6.07 -4.21 4.46
CA ALA A 63 5.09 -3.18 4.16
C ALA A 63 4.28 -3.58 2.92
N ASN A 64 2.96 -3.50 3.01
CA ASN A 64 2.05 -3.91 1.94
C ASN A 64 1.20 -2.73 1.44
N ARG A 65 0.65 -2.90 0.24
CA ARG A 65 -0.30 -1.96 -0.37
C ARG A 65 -1.67 -2.60 -0.39
N PRO A 66 -2.65 -2.09 0.39
CA PRO A 66 -4.02 -2.58 0.35
C PRO A 66 -4.61 -2.60 -1.06
N ILE A 67 -5.45 -3.61 -1.30
CA ILE A 67 -6.27 -3.73 -2.52
C ILE A 67 -7.70 -3.49 -2.10
N ILE A 68 -8.33 -2.50 -2.72
CA ILE A 68 -9.74 -2.17 -2.59
C ILE A 68 -10.48 -2.96 -3.66
N ILE A 69 -11.57 -3.59 -3.26
CA ILE A 69 -12.42 -4.37 -4.14
C ILE A 69 -13.83 -3.79 -4.18
N SER A 70 -14.53 -4.00 -5.29
CA SER A 70 -15.97 -3.70 -5.37
C SER A 70 -16.79 -4.72 -4.56
N GLU A 71 -18.04 -4.36 -4.25
CA GLU A 71 -18.97 -5.24 -3.55
C GLU A 71 -19.21 -6.55 -4.33
N LYS A 72 -19.27 -6.46 -5.66
CA LYS A 72 -19.41 -7.62 -6.56
C LYS A 72 -18.29 -8.65 -6.35
N VAL A 73 -17.05 -8.19 -6.19
CA VAL A 73 -15.91 -9.08 -5.94
C VAL A 73 -15.99 -9.72 -4.55
N LYS A 74 -16.41 -8.95 -3.53
CA LYS A 74 -16.63 -9.48 -2.18
C LYS A 74 -17.65 -10.62 -2.21
N GLU A 75 -18.79 -10.44 -2.89
CA GLU A 75 -19.82 -11.48 -3.05
C GLU A 75 -19.25 -12.75 -3.70
N ILE A 76 -18.41 -12.62 -4.73
CA ILE A 76 -17.74 -13.76 -5.39
C ILE A 76 -16.80 -14.49 -4.42
N ILE A 77 -15.99 -13.74 -3.66
CA ILE A 77 -15.05 -14.30 -2.67
C ILE A 77 -15.81 -15.09 -1.60
N GLU A 78 -16.88 -14.51 -1.06
CA GLU A 78 -17.71 -15.13 -0.01
C GLU A 78 -18.44 -16.37 -0.53
N LYS A 79 -19.07 -16.28 -1.70
CA LYS A 79 -19.78 -17.39 -2.35
C LYS A 79 -18.86 -18.59 -2.59
N ASN A 80 -17.63 -18.34 -3.03
CA ASN A 80 -16.66 -19.38 -3.37
C ASN A 80 -15.72 -19.75 -2.21
N LYS A 81 -15.87 -19.12 -1.03
CA LYS A 81 -15.07 -19.39 0.18
C LYS A 81 -13.56 -19.38 -0.09
N TRP A 82 -13.06 -18.35 -0.77
CA TRP A 82 -11.63 -18.26 -1.11
C TRP A 82 -10.77 -18.29 0.15
N ARG A 83 -9.74 -19.13 0.15
CA ARG A 83 -8.78 -19.23 1.27
C ARG A 83 -7.75 -18.11 1.17
N GLY A 84 -7.43 -17.48 2.30
CA GLY A 84 -6.40 -16.43 2.39
C GLY A 84 -6.88 -15.03 1.99
N ALA A 85 -8.17 -14.85 1.68
CA ALA A 85 -8.76 -13.54 1.47
C ALA A 85 -9.27 -12.99 2.82
N PHE A 86 -8.62 -11.94 3.33
CA PHE A 86 -9.03 -11.23 4.53
C PHE A 86 -9.65 -9.90 4.13
N LEU A 87 -10.96 -9.75 4.38
CA LEU A 87 -11.72 -8.57 3.98
C LEU A 87 -11.99 -7.67 5.17
N ASN A 88 -11.61 -6.39 5.04
CA ASN A 88 -11.90 -5.35 6.02
C ASN A 88 -12.72 -4.25 5.33
N SER A 89 -13.76 -3.76 6.01
CA SER A 89 -14.57 -2.66 5.49
C SER A 89 -13.80 -1.34 5.47
N ILE A 90 -14.02 -0.53 4.44
CA ILE A 90 -13.54 0.86 4.34
C ILE A 90 -14.68 1.84 4.64
N GLU A 91 -14.34 3.11 4.85
CA GLU A 91 -15.30 4.20 4.99
C GLU A 91 -15.21 5.11 3.75
N LEU A 92 -16.36 5.39 3.13
CA LEU A 92 -16.45 6.32 2.01
C LEU A 92 -16.85 7.69 2.53
N ILE A 93 -16.07 8.72 2.19
CA ILE A 93 -16.29 10.13 2.54
C ILE A 93 -16.48 11.01 1.31
#